data_AF-A0A1E5VCW6-F1
#
_entry.id   AF-A0A1E5VCW6-F1
#
_cell.length_a   1.000
_cell.length_b   1.000
_cell.length_c   1.000
_cell.angle_alpha   90.00
_cell.angle_beta   90.00
_cell.angle_gamma   90.00
#
_symmetry.space_group_name_H-M   'P 1'
#
loop_
_entity.id
_entity.type
_entity.pdbx_description
1 polymer ?
#
loop_
_entity_poly.entity_id
_entity_poly.type
_entity_poly.pdbx_seq_one_letter_code
_entity_poly.pdbx_strand_id
1 'polypeptide(L)'
;MRGRGWEDAFATSDKAEAERRARALGMDVEWLPDGGVRTILGPRKLTRVFPGRKGRHMWFNTVVGMHGKELSSATLTDGSDIPADFVRRCGEIIEEESIQFRWEKGGILILDNLATLHGRHPSLPPRRVLVATCK
;
A
#
# COMPACT_ATOMS: atom_id res chain seq x y z
N MET A 1 -0.94 9.33 4.39
CA MET A 1 -1.73 9.51 5.62
C MET A 1 -0.74 9.48 6.77
N ARG A 2 -0.71 10.51 7.63
CA ARG A 2 0.06 10.43 8.88
C ARG A 2 -0.54 9.31 9.73
N GLY A 3 0.31 8.53 10.38
CA GLY A 3 -0.02 7.32 11.12
C GLY A 3 -1.13 7.60 12.11
N ARG A 4 -2.32 7.13 11.76
CA ARG A 4 -3.42 6.99 12.70
C ARG A 4 -3.19 5.68 13.45
N GLY A 5 -3.38 5.69 14.76
CA GLY A 5 -3.10 4.54 15.65
C GLY A 5 -3.88 3.29 15.26
N TRP A 6 -3.62 2.19 15.95
CA TRP A 6 -4.34 0.95 15.68
C TRP A 6 -5.84 1.10 15.89
N GLU A 7 -6.26 2.01 16.78
CA GLU A 7 -7.67 2.25 17.06
C GLU A 7 -8.40 2.81 15.84
N ASP A 8 -7.77 3.73 15.12
CA ASP A 8 -8.30 4.27 13.87
C ASP A 8 -8.19 3.26 12.72
N ALA A 9 -7.09 2.50 12.68
CA ALA A 9 -6.85 1.50 11.64
C ALA A 9 -7.89 0.37 11.71
N PHE A 10 -8.22 -0.07 12.92
CA PHE A 10 -9.20 -1.11 13.18
C PHE A 10 -10.56 -0.56 13.58
N ALA A 11 -10.77 0.76 13.66
CA ALA A 11 -12.00 1.43 14.07
C ALA A 11 -12.59 0.92 15.41
N THR A 12 -11.73 0.70 16.42
CA THR A 12 -12.09 0.18 17.74
C THR A 12 -11.03 0.52 18.78
N SER A 13 -11.40 0.70 20.05
CA SER A 13 -10.45 0.80 21.17
C SER A 13 -10.32 -0.51 21.97
N ASP A 14 -11.01 -1.57 21.56
CA ASP A 14 -10.91 -2.90 22.16
C ASP A 14 -9.86 -3.76 21.42
N LYS A 15 -8.84 -4.23 22.16
CA LYS A 15 -7.77 -5.09 21.64
C LYS A 15 -8.31 -6.40 21.06
N ALA A 16 -9.27 -7.04 21.73
CA ALA A 16 -9.83 -8.31 21.26
C ALA A 16 -10.59 -8.14 19.94
N GLU A 17 -11.30 -7.01 19.79
CA GLU A 17 -11.98 -6.66 18.54
C GLU A 17 -10.99 -6.29 17.43
N ALA A 18 -9.92 -5.54 17.73
CA ALA A 18 -8.89 -5.23 16.76
C ALA A 18 -8.21 -6.49 16.22
N GLU A 19 -7.88 -7.44 17.09
CA GLU A 19 -7.35 -8.74 16.67
C GLU A 19 -8.34 -9.52 15.81
N ARG A 20 -9.63 -9.51 16.13
CA ARG A 20 -10.68 -10.16 15.32
C ARG A 20 -10.71 -9.58 13.91
N ARG A 21 -10.67 -8.25 13.80
CA ARG A 21 -10.67 -7.52 12.52
C ARG A 21 -9.38 -7.75 11.74
N ALA A 22 -8.22 -7.74 12.40
CA ALA A 22 -6.93 -8.05 11.79
C ALA A 22 -6.90 -9.49 11.22
N ARG A 23 -7.35 -10.48 12.00
CA ARG A 23 -7.45 -11.87 11.54
C ARG A 23 -8.41 -12.03 10.35
N ALA A 24 -9.53 -11.30 10.34
CA ALA A 24 -10.44 -11.28 9.18
C ALA A 24 -9.78 -10.69 7.91
N LEU A 25 -8.77 -9.84 8.06
CA LEU A 25 -7.93 -9.33 6.96
C LEU A 25 -6.73 -10.24 6.64
N GLY A 26 -6.57 -11.36 7.37
CA GLY A 26 -5.46 -12.31 7.22
C GLY A 26 -4.14 -11.78 7.79
N MET A 27 -4.20 -10.94 8.82
CA MET A 27 -3.05 -10.40 9.55
C MET A 27 -2.92 -11.08 10.91
N ASP A 28 -1.69 -11.43 11.27
CA ASP A 28 -1.32 -11.72 12.65
C ASP A 28 -1.08 -10.41 13.41
N VAL A 29 -1.24 -10.47 14.73
CA VAL A 29 -1.18 -9.30 15.61
C VAL A 29 -0.24 -9.57 16.77
N GLU A 30 0.63 -8.62 17.04
CA GLU A 30 1.51 -8.61 18.20
C GLU A 30 1.39 -7.26 18.92
N TRP A 31 1.02 -7.32 20.19
CA TRP A 31 0.93 -6.15 21.05
C TRP A 31 2.31 -5.79 21.60
N LEU A 32 2.69 -4.53 21.44
CA LEU A 32 3.96 -4.01 21.91
C LEU A 32 3.86 -3.50 23.35
N PRO A 33 4.97 -3.48 24.12
CA PRO A 33 4.97 -3.02 25.51
C PRO A 33 4.52 -1.56 25.70
N ASP A 34 4.68 -0.72 24.69
CA ASP A 34 4.25 0.68 24.67
C ASP A 34 2.76 0.88 24.37
N GLY A 35 2.01 -0.22 24.21
CA GLY A 35 0.59 -0.19 23.84
C GLY A 35 0.34 -0.09 22.33
N GLY A 36 1.40 -0.03 21.51
CA GLY A 36 1.31 -0.12 20.06
C GLY A 36 0.98 -1.54 19.58
N VAL A 37 0.81 -1.66 18.26
CA VAL A 37 0.56 -2.93 17.60
C VAL A 37 1.49 -3.11 16.41
N ARG A 38 2.03 -4.31 16.28
CA ARG A 38 2.66 -4.81 15.05
C ARG A 38 1.70 -5.77 14.39
N THR A 39 1.34 -5.49 13.13
CA THR A 39 0.58 -6.44 12.31
C THR A 39 1.47 -7.07 11.26
N ILE A 40 1.34 -8.38 11.12
CA ILE A 40 2.15 -9.18 10.19
C ILE A 40 1.18 -9.75 9.16
N LEU A 41 1.36 -9.33 7.91
CA LEU A 41 0.64 -9.91 6.79
C LEU A 41 1.51 -11.04 6.23
N GLY A 42 0.97 -12.26 6.19
CA GLY A 42 1.70 -13.44 5.69
C GLY A 42 2.21 -13.30 4.25
N PRO A 43 2.91 -14.32 3.72
CA PRO A 43 3.57 -14.22 2.43
C PRO A 43 2.56 -13.88 1.32
N ARG A 44 2.84 -12.81 0.57
CA ARG A 44 2.03 -12.36 -0.56
C ARG A 44 2.85 -12.45 -1.84
N LYS A 45 2.19 -12.87 -2.92
CA LYS A 45 2.76 -12.73 -4.27
C LYS A 45 2.78 -11.25 -4.62
N LEU A 46 3.87 -10.80 -5.25
CA LEU A 46 3.99 -9.43 -5.76
C LEU A 46 2.99 -9.16 -6.90
N THR A 47 2.59 -10.20 -7.62
CA THR A 47 1.63 -10.09 -8.72
C THR A 47 0.35 -10.88 -8.46
N ARG A 48 -0.75 -10.37 -9.02
CA ARG A 48 -2.07 -11.00 -8.95
C ARG A 48 -2.72 -11.02 -10.33
N VAL A 49 -3.42 -12.10 -10.64
CA VAL A 49 -4.34 -12.18 -11.78
C VAL A 49 -5.75 -11.90 -11.26
N PHE A 50 -6.41 -10.92 -11.85
CA PHE A 50 -7.80 -10.58 -11.51
C PHE A 50 -8.78 -11.16 -12.55
N PRO A 51 -10.02 -11.50 -12.14
CA PRO A 51 -11.07 -11.89 -13.07
C PRO A 51 -11.24 -10.88 -14.20
N GLY A 52 -11.56 -11.38 -15.41
CA GLY A 52 -11.71 -10.52 -16.60
C GLY A 52 -10.40 -10.00 -17.21
N ARG A 53 -9.23 -10.34 -16.65
CA ARG A 53 -7.92 -9.86 -17.15
C ARG A 53 -7.20 -10.81 -18.12
N LYS A 54 -7.89 -11.83 -18.65
CA LYS A 54 -7.32 -12.78 -19.63
C LYS A 54 -5.95 -13.35 -19.18
N GLY A 55 -5.78 -13.63 -17.89
CA GLY A 55 -4.54 -14.17 -17.34
C GLY A 55 -3.41 -13.15 -17.10
N ARG A 56 -3.61 -11.86 -17.36
CA ARG A 56 -2.57 -10.84 -17.13
C ARG A 56 -2.26 -10.68 -15.65
N HIS A 57 -0.96 -10.72 -15.34
CA HIS A 57 -0.43 -10.43 -14.01
C HIS A 57 -0.35 -8.92 -13.81
N MET A 58 -0.91 -8.44 -12.69
CA MET A 58 -0.85 -7.05 -12.27
C MET A 58 0.09 -6.91 -11.07
N TRP A 59 0.94 -5.89 -11.08
CA TRP A 59 1.80 -5.54 -9.96
C TRP A 59 0.97 -4.90 -8.84
N PHE A 60 0.48 -5.72 -7.91
CA PHE A 60 -0.49 -5.31 -6.89
C PHE A 60 0.10 -5.52 -5.49
N ASN A 61 1.08 -4.67 -5.16
CA ASN A 61 1.79 -4.68 -3.88
C ASN A 61 2.36 -3.27 -3.59
N THR A 62 2.99 -3.13 -2.43
CA THR A 62 3.53 -1.86 -1.93
C THR A 62 5.04 -1.90 -1.67
N VAL A 63 5.77 -2.90 -2.20
CA VAL A 63 7.17 -3.17 -1.84
C VAL A 63 8.09 -1.97 -2.05
N VAL A 64 7.96 -1.27 -3.18
CA VAL A 64 8.76 -0.08 -3.50
C VAL A 64 8.51 1.05 -2.50
N GLY A 65 7.27 1.20 -2.04
CA GLY A 65 6.91 2.19 -1.04
C GLY A 65 7.22 1.79 0.40
N MET A 66 7.56 0.52 0.67
CA MET A 66 7.81 -0.03 2.01
C MET A 66 9.30 -0.27 2.29
N HIS A 67 10.12 -0.43 1.25
CA HIS A 67 11.54 -0.74 1.40
C HIS A 67 12.29 0.33 2.19
N GLY A 68 13.17 -0.13 3.08
CA GLY A 68 13.99 0.73 3.94
C GLY A 68 13.23 1.49 5.03
N LYS A 69 11.92 1.24 5.21
CA LYS A 69 11.15 1.86 6.30
C LYS A 69 11.20 1.00 7.55
N GLU A 70 11.26 1.66 8.71
CA GLU A 70 11.12 0.99 10.01
C GLU A 70 9.66 0.58 10.27
N LEU A 71 8.71 1.44 9.88
CA LEU A 71 7.27 1.18 9.98
C LEU A 71 6.71 0.83 8.60
N SER A 72 5.93 -0.25 8.54
CA SER A 72 5.35 -0.75 7.27
C SER A 72 6.44 -1.20 6.29
N SER A 73 7.17 -2.26 6.68
CA SER A 73 8.25 -2.87 5.92
C SER A 73 7.85 -4.24 5.36
N ALA A 74 8.71 -4.82 4.51
CA ALA A 74 8.51 -6.14 3.95
C ALA A 74 9.85 -6.89 3.81
N THR A 75 9.81 -8.21 4.04
CA THR A 75 10.92 -9.14 3.85
C THR A 75 10.56 -10.21 2.83
N LEU A 76 11.56 -10.97 2.39
CA LEU A 76 11.34 -12.21 1.64
C LEU A 76 10.70 -13.28 2.54
N THR A 77 10.18 -14.35 1.92
CA THR A 77 9.44 -15.39 2.65
C THR A 77 10.29 -16.18 3.63
N ASP A 78 11.61 -16.17 3.46
CA ASP A 78 12.58 -16.75 4.39
C ASP A 78 13.02 -15.78 5.50
N GLY A 79 12.46 -14.57 5.53
CA GLY A 79 12.77 -13.52 6.50
C GLY A 79 13.96 -12.64 6.12
N SER A 80 14.67 -12.93 5.03
CA SER A 80 15.77 -12.09 4.57
C SER A 80 15.29 -10.77 3.95
N ASP A 81 16.17 -9.77 3.95
CA ASP A 81 15.85 -8.47 3.36
C ASP A 81 15.65 -8.56 1.86
N ILE A 82 14.73 -7.73 1.35
CA ILE A 82 14.53 -7.60 -0.10
C ILE A 82 15.73 -6.83 -0.69
N PRO A 83 16.42 -7.37 -1.71
CA PRO A 83 17.59 -6.73 -2.31
C PRO A 83 17.29 -5.30 -2.77
N ALA A 84 18.16 -4.36 -2.39
CA ALA A 84 17.95 -2.94 -2.66
C ALA A 84 18.01 -2.61 -4.16
N ASP A 85 18.84 -3.31 -4.92
CA ASP A 85 18.95 -3.19 -6.37
C ASP A 85 17.67 -3.65 -7.09
N PHE A 86 17.03 -4.71 -6.61
CA PHE A 86 15.73 -5.16 -7.10
C PHE A 86 14.66 -4.08 -6.91
N VAL A 87 14.56 -3.51 -5.70
CA VAL A 87 13.58 -2.46 -5.40
C VAL A 87 13.86 -1.20 -6.22
N ARG A 88 15.14 -0.80 -6.33
CA ARG A 88 15.55 0.33 -7.17
C ARG A 88 15.11 0.14 -8.62
N ARG A 89 15.37 -1.03 -9.22
CA ARG A 89 14.95 -1.30 -10.60
C ARG A 89 13.42 -1.27 -10.76
N CYS A 90 12.67 -1.79 -9.79
CA CYS A 90 11.22 -1.67 -9.79
C CYS A 90 10.75 -0.20 -9.77
N GLY A 91 11.39 0.63 -8.94
CA GLY A 91 11.12 2.06 -8.88
C GLY A 91 11.40 2.80 -10.19
N GLU A 92 12.52 2.48 -10.85
CA GLU A 92 12.87 3.02 -12.17
C GLU A 92 11.83 2.67 -13.22
N ILE A 93 11.40 1.40 -13.29
CA ILE A 93 10.34 0.97 -14.22
C ILE A 93 9.03 1.71 -13.94
N ILE A 94 8.67 1.89 -12.67
CA ILE A 94 7.45 2.64 -12.30
C ILE A 94 7.52 4.08 -12.82
N GLU A 95 8.67 4.74 -12.70
CA GLU A 95 8.86 6.11 -13.18
C GLU A 95 8.89 6.17 -14.72
N GLU A 96 9.64 5.27 -15.37
CA GLU A 96 9.75 5.13 -16.84
C GLU A 96 8.37 4.94 -17.49
N GLU A 97 7.52 4.11 -16.89
CA GLU A 97 6.17 3.79 -17.40
C GLU A 97 5.08 4.75 -16.87
N SER A 98 5.44 5.72 -16.02
CA SER A 98 4.46 6.64 -15.44
C SER A 98 3.97 7.68 -16.45
N ILE A 99 2.65 7.87 -16.51
CA ILE A 99 2.07 9.00 -17.24
C ILE A 99 1.92 10.17 -16.26
N GLN A 100 2.69 11.22 -16.52
CA GLN A 100 2.66 12.44 -15.73
C GLN A 100 1.89 13.51 -16.48
N PHE A 101 0.84 14.03 -15.86
CA PHE A 101 0.04 15.11 -16.42
C PHE A 101 -0.21 16.20 -15.38
N ARG A 102 -0.38 17.42 -15.85
CA ARG A 102 -0.70 18.56 -15.01
C ARG A 102 -2.20 18.57 -14.72
N TRP A 103 -2.55 18.70 -13.45
CA TRP A 103 -3.95 18.87 -13.05
C TRP A 103 -4.47 20.23 -13.49
N GLU A 104 -5.68 20.23 -14.05
CA GLU A 104 -6.46 21.43 -14.34
C GLU A 104 -7.73 21.44 -13.49
N LYS A 105 -8.20 22.65 -13.13
CA LYS A 105 -9.42 22.80 -12.35
C LYS A 105 -10.61 22.25 -13.15
N GLY A 106 -11.37 21.36 -12.53
CA GLY A 106 -12.50 20.68 -13.19
C GLY A 106 -12.09 19.40 -13.92
N GLY A 107 -10.80 19.09 -14.03
CA GLY A 107 -10.32 17.82 -14.57
C GLY A 107 -10.77 16.64 -13.70
N ILE A 108 -11.12 15.53 -14.36
CA ILE A 108 -11.51 14.27 -13.72
C ILE A 108 -10.59 13.17 -14.24
N LEU A 109 -9.92 12.47 -13.33
CA LEU A 109 -9.20 11.23 -13.64
C LEU A 109 -10.04 10.06 -13.14
N ILE A 110 -10.32 9.12 -14.04
CA ILE A 110 -10.86 7.81 -13.70
C ILE A 110 -9.76 6.80 -13.98
N LEU A 111 -9.45 5.96 -12.99
CA LEU A 111 -8.46 4.89 -13.13
C LEU A 111 -9.03 3.59 -12.61
N ASP A 112 -8.49 2.49 -13.15
CA ASP A 112 -8.79 1.14 -12.72
C ASP A 112 -7.77 0.72 -11.66
N ASN A 113 -8.21 0.69 -10.40
CA ASN A 113 -7.33 0.44 -9.26
C ASN A 113 -6.69 -0.97 -9.29
N LEU A 114 -7.21 -1.90 -10.09
CA LEU A 114 -6.62 -3.23 -10.22
C LEU A 114 -5.47 -3.29 -11.24
N ALA A 115 -5.31 -2.26 -12.07
CA ALA A 115 -4.31 -2.22 -13.14
C ALA A 115 -3.42 -0.96 -13.12
N THR A 116 -3.66 -0.02 -12.22
CA THR A 116 -2.94 1.26 -12.18
C THR A 116 -2.44 1.57 -10.78
N LEU A 117 -1.13 1.73 -10.66
CA LEU A 117 -0.53 2.41 -9.50
C LEU A 117 -0.68 3.92 -9.68
N HIS A 118 -0.88 4.64 -8.59
CA HIS A 118 -0.91 6.09 -8.60
C HIS A 118 0.00 6.66 -7.53
N GLY A 119 0.67 7.75 -7.88
CA GLY A 119 1.60 8.46 -7.02
C GLY A 119 1.32 9.96 -7.01
N ARG A 120 2.16 10.71 -6.31
CA ARG A 120 2.04 12.17 -6.25
C ARG A 120 3.42 12.80 -6.13
N HIS A 121 3.74 13.69 -7.06
CA HIS A 121 4.90 14.56 -6.95
C HIS A 121 4.73 15.65 -5.86
N PRO A 122 5.82 16.15 -5.28
CA PRO A 122 5.79 17.35 -4.44
C PRO A 122 5.10 18.52 -5.15
N SER A 123 4.40 19.36 -4.38
CA SER A 123 3.66 20.51 -4.92
C SER A 123 3.55 21.60 -3.86
N LEU A 124 3.59 22.86 -4.28
CA LEU A 124 3.33 24.00 -3.39
C LEU A 124 1.82 24.21 -3.19
N PRO A 125 1.36 24.64 -2.00
CA PRO A 125 -0.01 25.05 -1.79
C PRO A 125 -0.32 26.38 -2.53
N PRO A 126 -1.60 26.66 -2.87
CA PRO A 126 -2.77 25.82 -2.63
C PRO A 126 -2.93 24.68 -3.65
N ARG A 127 -3.21 23.46 -3.16
CA ARG A 127 -3.56 22.30 -4.00
C ARG A 127 -4.68 21.51 -3.35
N ARG A 128 -5.78 21.28 -4.09
CA ARG A 128 -6.91 20.45 -3.64
C ARG A 128 -7.30 19.47 -4.73
N VAL A 129 -7.30 18.18 -4.40
CA VAL A 129 -7.79 17.08 -5.24
C VAL A 129 -8.78 16.28 -4.41
N LEU A 130 -9.95 15.99 -4.97
CA LEU A 130 -10.97 15.17 -4.33
C LEU A 130 -10.91 13.74 -4.88
N VAL A 131 -11.32 12.77 -4.08
CA VAL A 131 -11.28 11.35 -4.44
C VAL A 131 -12.60 10.70 -4.08
N ALA A 132 -13.08 9.82 -4.96
CA ALA A 132 -14.14 8.85 -4.69
C ALA A 132 -13.60 7.45 -4.99
N THR A 133 -14.13 6.44 -4.31
CA THR A 133 -13.75 5.04 -4.53
C THR A 133 -14.97 4.23 -4.97
N CYS A 134 -14.74 3.25 -5.83
CA CYS A 134 -15.76 2.32 -6.29
C CYS A 134 -15.59 0.98 -5.55
N LYS A 135 -16.70 0.24 -5.43
CA LYS A 135 -16.72 -1.11 -4.86
C LYS A 135 -16.05 -2.13 -5.78
#